data_AF-A0A955EL83-F1
#
_entry.id   AF-A0A955EL83-F1
#
_cell.length_a   1.000
_cell.length_b   1.000
_cell.length_c   1.000
_cell.angle_alpha   90.00
_cell.angle_beta   90.00
_cell.angle_gamma   90.00
#
_symmetry.space_group_name_H-M   'P 1'
#
loop_
_entity.id
_entity.type
_entity.pdbx_description
1 polymer ?
#
loop_
_entity_poly.entity_id
_entity_poly.type
_entity_poly.pdbx_seq_one_letter_code
_entity_poly.pdbx_strand_id
1 'polypeptide(L)'
;KPPPALPRAVSARVQPVHVDDVANAAIACLDRNATIGEVYTLGGSETLTWPELMTAVRDEHPLADKKLKPRPVPAQLGWAMATAARPPGLAAALPFGPSEPLMAIEDSVCSNDKAVRHFGYTPTAFRSGLKAYVNAL
;
A
#
# COMPACT_ATOMS: atom_id res chain seq x y z
N LYS A 1 26.42 -32.02 1.94
CA LYS A 1 25.58 -31.41 0.88
C LYS A 1 25.05 -30.09 1.42
N PRO A 2 25.26 -28.95 0.75
CA PRO A 2 24.68 -27.69 1.23
C PRO A 2 23.15 -27.79 1.23
N PRO A 3 22.46 -27.06 2.14
CA PRO A 3 21.01 -27.04 2.17
C PRO A 3 20.46 -26.53 0.82
N PRO A 4 19.27 -26.99 0.40
CA PRO A 4 18.64 -26.50 -0.81
C PRO A 4 18.45 -24.98 -0.74
N ALA A 5 18.64 -24.30 -1.87
CA ALA A 5 18.40 -22.86 -1.96
C ALA A 5 16.93 -22.57 -1.61
N LEU A 6 16.71 -21.53 -0.80
CA LEU A 6 15.36 -21.11 -0.46
C LEU A 6 14.63 -20.62 -1.73
N PRO A 7 13.32 -20.90 -1.85
CA PRO A 7 12.52 -20.39 -2.96
C PRO A 7 12.57 -18.86 -2.99
N ARG A 8 12.59 -18.29 -4.20
CA ARG A 8 12.59 -16.83 -4.38
C ARG A 8 11.26 -16.27 -3.88
N ALA A 9 11.31 -15.36 -2.92
CA ALA A 9 10.14 -14.62 -2.50
C ALA A 9 9.67 -13.71 -3.65
N VAL A 10 8.40 -13.86 -4.03
CA VAL A 10 7.71 -12.97 -4.98
C VAL A 10 6.82 -12.05 -4.16
N SER A 11 6.96 -10.74 -4.37
CA SER A 11 6.14 -9.74 -3.71
C SER A 11 4.92 -9.41 -4.54
N ALA A 12 3.77 -9.24 -3.88
CA ALA A 12 2.60 -8.63 -4.49
C ALA A 12 2.88 -7.18 -4.93
N ARG A 13 2.06 -6.71 -5.87
CA ARG A 13 2.05 -5.32 -6.31
C ARG A 13 1.04 -4.51 -5.51
N VAL A 14 1.36 -3.24 -5.33
CA VAL A 14 0.56 -2.24 -4.62
C VAL A 14 0.51 -0.97 -5.44
N GLN A 15 -0.61 -0.25 -5.38
CA GLN A 15 -0.82 0.99 -6.11
C GLN A 15 -1.31 2.09 -5.15
N PRO A 16 -0.40 2.69 -4.35
CA PRO A 16 -0.77 3.62 -3.28
C PRO A 16 -1.48 4.85 -3.83
N VAL A 17 -2.62 5.21 -3.25
CA VAL A 17 -3.41 6.38 -3.63
C VAL A 17 -3.26 7.49 -2.60
N HIS A 18 -3.14 8.75 -3.04
CA HIS A 18 -3.11 9.90 -2.14
C HIS A 18 -4.51 10.18 -1.58
N VAL A 19 -4.59 10.48 -0.28
CA VAL A 19 -5.89 10.67 0.39
C VAL A 19 -6.68 11.84 -0.20
N ASP A 20 -6.01 12.94 -0.56
CA ASP A 20 -6.68 14.08 -1.18
C ASP A 20 -7.22 13.75 -2.58
N ASP A 21 -6.59 12.84 -3.32
CA ASP A 21 -7.13 12.43 -4.63
C ASP A 21 -8.42 11.64 -4.45
N VAL A 22 -8.53 10.82 -3.39
CA VAL A 22 -9.75 10.11 -3.04
C VAL A 22 -10.85 11.10 -2.61
N ALA A 23 -10.50 12.09 -1.78
CA ALA A 23 -11.43 13.13 -1.37
C ALA A 23 -11.93 13.95 -2.57
N ASN A 24 -11.02 14.37 -3.45
CA ASN A 24 -11.35 15.09 -4.68
C ASN A 24 -12.20 14.26 -5.63
N ALA A 25 -11.95 12.95 -5.75
CA ALA A 25 -12.79 12.04 -6.53
C ALA A 25 -14.21 11.95 -5.95
N ALA A 26 -14.34 11.87 -4.62
CA ALA A 26 -15.64 11.85 -3.96
C ALA A 26 -16.43 13.15 -4.18
N ILE A 27 -15.76 14.31 -4.06
CA ILE A 27 -16.35 15.63 -4.34
C ILE A 27 -16.75 15.72 -5.81
N ALA A 28 -15.91 15.25 -6.73
CA ALA A 28 -16.17 15.30 -8.16
C ALA A 28 -17.45 14.55 -8.56
N CYS A 29 -17.78 13.46 -7.87
CA CYS A 29 -19.02 12.72 -8.09
C CYS A 29 -20.29 13.52 -7.76
N LEU A 30 -20.23 14.54 -6.91
CA LEU A 30 -21.40 15.34 -6.54
C LEU A 30 -21.94 16.17 -7.71
N ASP A 31 -21.06 16.60 -8.62
CA ASP A 31 -21.41 17.49 -9.74
C ASP A 31 -21.68 16.74 -11.05
N ARG A 32 -21.64 15.40 -11.05
CA ARG A 32 -21.59 14.60 -12.27
C ARG A 32 -22.64 13.49 -12.26
N ASN A 33 -23.79 13.73 -12.89
CA ASN A 33 -24.89 12.75 -12.97
C ASN A 33 -24.47 11.36 -13.49
N ALA A 34 -23.44 11.28 -14.34
CA ALA A 34 -22.88 10.02 -14.83
C ALA A 34 -22.28 9.13 -13.72
N THR A 35 -22.13 9.62 -12.49
CA THR A 35 -21.61 8.86 -11.36
C THR A 35 -22.68 8.22 -10.49
N ILE A 36 -23.96 8.49 -10.73
CA ILE A 36 -25.07 7.91 -9.96
C ILE A 36 -25.17 6.41 -10.23
N GLY A 37 -25.16 5.60 -9.16
CA GLY A 37 -25.26 4.13 -9.25
C GLY A 37 -23.96 3.44 -9.67
N GLU A 38 -22.87 4.19 -9.83
CA GLU A 38 -21.61 3.67 -10.32
C GLU A 38 -20.65 3.31 -9.18
N VAL A 39 -19.91 2.22 -9.34
CA VAL A 39 -18.78 1.86 -8.47
C VAL A 39 -17.47 2.23 -9.17
N TYR A 40 -16.56 2.89 -8.44
CA TYR A 40 -15.24 3.29 -8.91
C TYR A 40 -14.15 2.66 -8.07
N THR A 41 -13.12 2.15 -8.74
CA THR A 41 -11.85 1.81 -8.12
C THR A 41 -10.89 2.99 -8.28
N LEU A 42 -10.17 3.33 -7.22
CA LEU A 42 -9.23 4.45 -7.19
C LEU A 42 -7.87 3.94 -6.74
N GLY A 43 -6.90 3.99 -7.65
CA GLY A 43 -5.50 3.71 -7.38
C GLY A 43 -4.64 4.94 -7.66
N GLY A 44 -3.41 4.95 -7.14
CA GLY A 44 -2.41 5.95 -7.50
C GLY A 44 -1.93 5.85 -8.95
N SER A 45 -1.05 6.77 -9.35
CA SER A 45 -0.47 6.76 -10.70
C SER A 45 0.67 5.75 -10.86
N GLU A 46 1.24 5.26 -9.75
CA GLU A 46 2.39 4.36 -9.74
C GLU A 46 2.01 3.00 -9.16
N THR A 47 2.35 1.93 -9.87
CA THR A 47 2.29 0.55 -9.37
C THR A 47 3.68 0.13 -8.92
N LEU A 48 3.81 -0.34 -7.69
CA LEU A 48 5.06 -0.70 -7.03
C LEU A 48 4.98 -2.12 -6.47
N THR A 49 6.13 -2.71 -6.20
CA THR A 49 6.25 -3.87 -5.32
C THR A 49 6.44 -3.42 -3.86
N TRP A 50 6.14 -4.29 -2.89
CA TRP A 50 6.40 -4.00 -1.48
C TRP A 50 7.85 -3.55 -1.18
N PRO A 51 8.90 -4.22 -1.70
CA PRO A 51 10.28 -3.76 -1.48
C PRO A 51 10.56 -2.36 -2.05
N GLU A 52 9.97 -2.00 -3.19
CA GLU A 52 10.11 -0.67 -3.78
C GLU A 52 9.42 0.40 -2.93
N LEU A 53 8.19 0.13 -2.47
CA LEU A 53 7.45 1.02 -1.58
C LEU A 53 8.22 1.25 -0.28
N MET A 54 8.65 0.19 0.40
CA MET A 54 9.40 0.31 1.66
C MET A 54 10.75 0.99 1.47
N THR A 55 11.41 0.75 0.33
CA THR A 55 12.67 1.41 -0.02
C THR A 55 12.46 2.91 -0.23
N ALA A 56 11.41 3.31 -0.96
CA ALA A 56 11.09 4.72 -1.15
C ALA A 56 10.78 5.42 0.17
N VAL A 57 9.98 4.81 1.06
CA VAL A 57 9.71 5.35 2.40
C VAL A 57 10.99 5.51 3.21
N ARG A 58 11.85 4.48 3.25
CA ARG A 58 13.15 4.56 3.94
C ARG A 58 14.01 5.68 3.38
N ASP A 59 14.08 5.82 2.06
CA ASP A 59 15.01 6.76 1.42
C ASP A 59 14.56 8.21 1.58
N GLU A 60 13.26 8.48 1.59
CA GLU A 60 12.73 9.82 1.83
C GLU A 60 12.66 10.20 3.32
N HIS A 61 12.36 9.26 4.23
CA HIS A 61 12.17 9.59 5.64
C HIS A 61 13.49 10.04 6.32
N PRO A 62 13.53 11.19 7.02
CA PRO A 62 14.76 11.77 7.54
C PRO A 62 15.38 10.96 8.68
N LEU A 63 14.54 10.33 9.52
CA LEU A 63 15.00 9.50 10.66
C LEU A 63 15.24 8.04 10.30
N ALA A 64 15.03 7.64 9.05
CA ALA A 64 15.17 6.23 8.66
C ALA A 64 16.64 5.84 8.53
N ASP A 65 17.01 4.70 9.11
CA ASP A 65 18.32 4.10 8.88
C ASP A 65 18.40 3.56 7.45
N LYS A 66 19.21 4.21 6.61
CA LYS A 66 19.40 3.87 5.19
C LYS A 66 20.06 2.51 4.98
N LYS A 67 20.62 1.89 6.04
CA LYS A 67 21.18 0.53 5.99
C LYS A 67 20.09 -0.54 6.08
N LEU A 68 18.88 -0.21 6.52
CA LEU A 68 17.77 -1.15 6.61
C LEU A 68 17.30 -1.56 5.22
N LYS A 69 17.40 -2.84 4.90
CA LYS A 69 16.90 -3.39 3.63
C LYS A 69 15.59 -4.14 3.88
N PRO A 70 14.54 -3.94 3.07
CA PRO A 70 13.33 -4.74 3.15
C PRO A 70 13.68 -6.23 3.07
N ARG A 71 13.16 -7.02 4.01
CA ARG A 71 13.34 -8.48 4.05
C ARG A 71 11.96 -9.12 3.87
N PRO A 72 11.85 -10.15 3.00
CA PRO A 72 10.59 -10.85 2.84
C PRO A 72 10.28 -11.63 4.12
N VAL A 73 9.03 -11.55 4.57
CA VAL A 73 8.46 -12.36 5.65
C VAL A 73 7.29 -13.15 5.08
N PRO A 74 7.24 -14.48 5.25
CA PRO A 74 6.07 -15.26 4.82
C PRO A 74 4.79 -14.78 5.51
N ALA A 75 3.74 -14.53 4.73
CA ALA A 75 2.47 -14.02 5.25
C ALA A 75 1.86 -14.92 6.35
N GLN A 76 1.96 -16.24 6.20
CA GLN A 76 1.46 -17.19 7.19
C GLN A 76 2.17 -17.03 8.54
N LEU A 77 3.47 -16.68 8.53
CA LEU A 77 4.21 -16.41 9.75
C LEU A 77 3.72 -15.11 10.40
N GLY A 78 3.54 -14.04 9.62
CA GLY A 78 2.98 -12.78 10.12
C GLY A 78 1.58 -12.95 10.72
N TRP A 79 0.71 -13.69 10.02
CA TRP A 79 -0.63 -14.05 10.50
C TRP A 79 -0.57 -14.82 11.82
N ALA A 80 0.31 -15.82 11.92
CA ALA A 80 0.46 -16.63 13.14
C ALA A 80 0.95 -15.77 14.31
N MET A 81 1.94 -14.90 14.09
CA MET A 81 2.45 -13.95 15.09
C MET A 81 1.35 -13.02 15.61
N ALA A 82 0.61 -12.38 14.70
CA ALA A 82 -0.46 -11.45 15.07
C ALA A 82 -1.64 -12.16 15.76
N THR A 83 -1.94 -13.40 15.36
CA THR A 83 -2.99 -14.20 16.01
C THR A 83 -2.58 -14.61 17.43
N ALA A 84 -1.33 -15.04 17.62
CA ALA A 84 -0.79 -15.45 18.92
C ALA A 84 -0.61 -14.27 19.89
N ALA A 85 -0.41 -13.05 19.39
CA ALA A 85 -0.27 -11.86 20.22
C ALA A 85 -1.59 -11.38 20.84
N ARG A 86 -2.75 -11.79 20.31
CA ARG A 86 -4.08 -11.33 20.80
C ARG A 86 -4.45 -11.86 22.19
N PRO A 87 -4.46 -13.18 22.47
CA PRO A 87 -4.84 -13.70 23.79
C PRO A 87 -4.07 -13.10 24.98
N PRO A 88 -2.74 -12.86 24.91
CA PRO A 88 -2.01 -12.23 25.99
C PRO A 88 -2.12 -10.70 26.03
N GLY A 89 -2.95 -10.07 25.18
CA GLY A 89 -3.09 -8.61 25.13
C GLY A 89 -1.92 -7.87 24.48
N LEU A 90 -1.05 -8.58 23.75
CA LEU A 90 0.17 -8.05 23.12
C LEU A 90 -0.07 -7.56 21.67
N ALA A 91 -1.31 -7.52 21.21
CA ALA A 91 -1.64 -7.13 19.84
C ALA A 91 -1.09 -5.74 19.46
N ALA A 92 -1.10 -4.78 20.41
CA ALA A 92 -0.59 -3.43 20.19
C ALA A 92 0.94 -3.34 20.06
N ALA A 93 1.69 -4.40 20.38
CA ALA A 93 3.14 -4.44 20.19
C ALA A 93 3.54 -4.78 18.74
N LEU A 94 2.59 -5.23 17.92
CA LEU A 94 2.81 -5.47 16.50
C LEU A 94 2.25 -4.29 15.69
N PRO A 95 2.95 -3.86 14.62
CA PRO A 95 2.49 -2.77 13.77
C PRO A 95 1.42 -3.22 12.75
N PHE A 96 0.87 -4.43 12.89
CA PHE A 96 -0.11 -5.02 11.97
C PHE A 96 -1.05 -6.00 12.66
N GLY A 97 -2.29 -6.11 12.16
CA GLY A 97 -3.26 -7.13 12.54
C GLY A 97 -3.10 -8.47 11.81
N PRO A 98 -3.84 -9.54 12.18
CA PRO A 98 -3.72 -10.86 11.54
C PRO A 98 -4.11 -10.91 10.06
N SER A 99 -5.05 -10.07 9.61
CA SER A 99 -5.47 -10.04 8.21
C SER A 99 -4.44 -9.37 7.30
N GLU A 100 -3.69 -8.39 7.80
CA GLU A 100 -2.78 -7.57 7.00
C GLU A 100 -1.67 -8.37 6.31
N PRO A 101 -0.98 -9.34 6.95
CA PRO A 101 -0.02 -10.20 6.27
C PRO A 101 -0.62 -10.98 5.11
N LEU A 102 -1.86 -11.45 5.25
CA LEU A 102 -2.56 -12.19 4.20
C LEU A 102 -3.00 -11.25 3.07
N MET A 103 -3.47 -10.04 3.38
CA MET A 103 -3.78 -9.03 2.36
C MET A 103 -2.51 -8.58 1.62
N ALA A 104 -1.36 -8.50 2.29
CA ALA A 104 -0.11 -8.03 1.71
C ALA A 104 0.47 -8.96 0.62
N ILE A 105 0.01 -10.20 0.50
CA ILE A 105 0.42 -11.12 -0.57
C ILE A 105 -0.52 -11.11 -1.77
N GLU A 106 -1.61 -10.34 -1.71
CA GLU A 106 -2.54 -10.16 -2.83
C GLU A 106 -2.20 -8.87 -3.59
N ASP A 107 -2.26 -8.92 -4.93
CA ASP A 107 -2.05 -7.74 -5.77
C ASP A 107 -3.14 -6.69 -5.50
N SER A 108 -2.76 -5.55 -4.91
CA SER A 108 -3.64 -4.42 -4.62
C SER A 108 -3.46 -3.34 -5.68
N VAL A 109 -3.96 -3.63 -6.88
CA VAL A 109 -3.88 -2.76 -8.06
C VAL A 109 -5.26 -2.68 -8.74
N CYS A 110 -5.58 -1.55 -9.36
CA CYS A 110 -6.85 -1.36 -10.05
C CYS A 110 -6.73 -0.49 -11.30
N SER A 111 -7.74 -0.54 -12.17
CA SER A 111 -7.87 0.40 -13.29
C SER A 111 -8.53 1.70 -12.83
N ASN A 112 -7.94 2.81 -13.25
CA ASN A 112 -8.48 4.14 -13.03
C ASN A 112 -9.34 4.63 -14.21
N ASP A 113 -9.50 3.84 -15.28
CA ASP A 113 -10.08 4.28 -16.56
C ASP A 113 -11.48 4.87 -16.42
N LYS A 114 -12.31 4.25 -15.57
CA LYS A 114 -13.69 4.70 -15.36
C LYS A 114 -13.74 6.07 -14.67
N ALA A 115 -12.91 6.26 -13.65
CA ALA A 115 -12.79 7.52 -12.93
C ALA A 115 -12.21 8.63 -13.83
N VAL A 116 -11.22 8.30 -14.65
CA VAL A 116 -10.64 9.20 -15.67
C VAL A 116 -11.73 9.65 -16.66
N ARG A 117 -12.51 8.71 -17.21
CA ARG A 117 -13.55 9.00 -18.20
C ARG A 117 -14.71 9.80 -17.64
N HIS A 118 -15.19 9.46 -16.44
CA HIS A 118 -16.41 10.07 -15.91
C HIS A 118 -16.15 11.43 -15.25
N PHE A 119 -14.98 11.63 -14.64
CA PHE A 119 -14.72 12.85 -13.88
C PHE A 119 -13.31 13.42 -13.99
N GLY A 120 -12.46 12.89 -14.87
CA GLY A 120 -11.12 13.43 -15.11
C GLY A 120 -10.14 13.13 -13.99
N TYR A 121 -10.26 11.98 -13.32
CA TYR A 121 -9.37 11.59 -12.23
C TYR A 121 -7.89 11.60 -12.64
N THR A 122 -7.07 12.37 -11.95
CA THR A 122 -5.62 12.48 -12.17
C THR A 122 -4.88 12.20 -10.85
N PRO A 123 -4.50 10.95 -10.56
CA PRO A 123 -3.88 10.60 -9.29
C PRO A 123 -2.46 11.17 -9.19
N THR A 124 -2.11 11.59 -7.99
CA THR A 124 -0.78 12.01 -7.56
C THR A 124 0.16 10.82 -7.53
N ALA A 125 1.39 11.01 -8.01
CA ALA A 125 2.45 10.01 -7.92
C ALA A 125 2.86 9.76 -6.47
N PHE A 126 3.03 8.49 -6.10
CA PHE A 126 3.40 8.07 -4.75
C PHE A 126 4.67 8.76 -4.28
N ARG A 127 5.72 8.80 -5.10
CA ARG A 127 7.00 9.43 -4.71
C ARG A 127 6.85 10.92 -4.45
N SER A 128 6.09 11.61 -5.29
CA SER A 128 5.83 13.05 -5.13
C SER A 128 5.01 13.33 -3.88
N GLY A 129 3.94 12.54 -3.63
CA GLY A 129 3.12 12.65 -2.44
C GLY A 129 3.88 12.33 -1.16
N LEU A 130 4.72 11.28 -1.17
CA LEU A 130 5.58 10.90 -0.05
C LEU A 130 6.55 12.03 0.31
N LYS A 131 7.20 12.63 -0.69
CA LYS A 131 8.12 13.76 -0.46
C LYS A 131 7.40 14.98 0.12
N ALA A 132 6.21 15.30 -0.38
CA ALA A 132 5.39 16.38 0.15
C ALA A 132 4.98 16.12 1.60
N TYR A 133 4.55 14.89 1.91
CA TYR A 133 4.20 14.48 3.26
C TYR A 133 5.39 14.61 4.23
N VAL A 134 6.57 14.09 3.84
CA VAL A 134 7.78 14.16 4.66
C VAL A 134 8.22 15.60 4.92
N ASN A 135 8.09 16.49 3.95
CA ASN A 135 8.43 17.91 4.12
C ASN A 135 7.46 18.66 5.07
N ALA A 136 6.29 18.09 5.33
CA ALA A 136 5.28 18.66 6.23
C ALA A 136 5.37 18.13 7.67
N LEU A 137 6.24 17.14 7.93
CA LEU A 137 6.55 16.62 9.28
C LEU A 137 7.47 17.59 10.05
#